data_AF-A0A4R4X6A7-F1
#
_entry.id   AF-A0A4R4X6A7-F1
#
_cell.length_a   1.000
_cell.length_b   1.000
_cell.length_c   1.000
_cell.angle_alpha   90.00
_cell.angle_beta   90.00
_cell.angle_gamma   90.00
#
_symmetry.space_group_name_H-M   'P 1'
#
loop_
_entity.id
_entity.type
_entity.pdbx_description
1 polymer ?
#
loop_
_entity_poly.entity_id
_entity_poly.type
_entity_poly.pdbx_seq_one_letter_code
_entity_poly.pdbx_strand_id
1 'polypeptide(L)'
;MPWATGLAAAALLGLLTLLATARHGRRRHSSANEHPESLTAVLGPGDEEYLAWLADHHWPGDEYLDLEHEWLGELEPGGPAGPYESPLCPRCDLRCEDVWPCPTCGRVLHSSCGHGMRRRQVDRPYRTHGTNPEAVIAEWICTGCASVVGLDVDHGGDPDEGLLR
;
A
#
# COMPACT_ATOMS: atom_id res chain seq x y z
N MET A 1 25.47 -50.18 -41.45
CA MET A 1 24.30 -49.43 -40.95
C MET A 1 24.64 -47.93 -40.71
N PRO A 2 24.93 -47.11 -41.74
CA PRO A 2 25.29 -45.70 -41.55
C PRO A 2 24.10 -44.71 -41.71
N TRP A 3 22.90 -45.17 -42.06
CA TRP A 3 21.77 -44.27 -42.36
C TRP A 3 20.96 -43.85 -41.12
N ALA A 4 21.01 -44.64 -40.05
CA ALA A 4 20.27 -44.34 -38.81
C ALA A 4 20.85 -43.14 -38.05
N THR A 5 22.16 -42.91 -38.12
CA THR A 5 22.83 -41.76 -37.47
C THR A 5 22.57 -40.45 -38.20
N GLY A 6 22.43 -40.49 -39.54
CA GLY A 6 22.13 -39.30 -40.34
C GLY A 6 20.75 -38.71 -40.05
N LEU A 7 19.73 -39.55 -39.86
CA LEU A 7 18.37 -39.11 -39.56
C LEU A 7 18.24 -38.52 -38.14
N ALA A 8 18.93 -39.10 -37.16
CA ALA A 8 18.96 -38.57 -35.80
C ALA A 8 19.63 -37.18 -35.74
N ALA A 9 20.73 -36.99 -36.48
CA ALA A 9 21.43 -35.70 -36.54
C ALA A 9 20.58 -34.62 -37.23
N ALA A 10 19.86 -34.97 -38.31
CA ALA A 10 18.97 -34.04 -39.00
C ALA A 10 17.76 -33.64 -38.14
N ALA A 11 17.18 -34.59 -37.38
CA ALA A 11 16.09 -34.31 -36.45
C ALA A 11 16.53 -33.39 -35.30
N LEU A 12 17.72 -33.62 -34.73
CA LEU A 12 18.31 -32.77 -33.70
C LEU A 12 18.61 -31.35 -34.22
N LEU A 13 19.17 -31.22 -35.43
CA LEU A 13 19.41 -29.93 -36.06
C LEU A 13 18.09 -29.18 -36.35
N GLY A 14 17.06 -29.87 -36.82
CA GLY A 14 15.71 -29.31 -37.01
C GLY A 14 15.08 -28.83 -35.71
N LEU A 15 15.19 -29.62 -34.63
CA LEU A 15 14.69 -29.24 -33.32
C LEU A 15 15.45 -28.04 -32.73
N LEU A 16 16.78 -28.02 -32.86
CA LEU A 16 17.62 -26.92 -32.37
C LEU A 16 17.36 -25.61 -33.13
N THR A 17 17.12 -25.69 -34.44
CA THR A 17 16.76 -24.52 -35.25
C THR A 17 15.37 -24.01 -34.92
N LEU A 18 14.37 -24.88 -34.73
CA LEU A 18 13.04 -24.51 -34.23
C LEU A 18 13.09 -23.84 -32.85
N LEU A 19 13.90 -24.36 -31.93
CA LEU A 19 14.07 -23.77 -30.60
C LEU A 19 14.81 -22.43 -30.66
N ALA A 20 15.77 -22.28 -31.57
CA ALA A 20 16.49 -21.03 -31.78
C ALA A 20 15.59 -19.94 -32.38
N THR A 21 14.75 -20.27 -33.36
CA THR A 21 13.81 -19.31 -33.97
C THR A 21 12.68 -18.93 -33.01
N ALA A 22 12.14 -19.88 -32.24
CA ALA A 22 11.17 -19.59 -31.18
C ALA A 22 11.73 -18.64 -30.11
N ARG A 23 13.00 -18.84 -29.71
CA ARG A 23 13.70 -17.94 -28.77
C ARG A 23 14.01 -16.56 -29.36
N HIS A 24 14.30 -16.47 -30.66
CA HIS A 24 14.56 -15.19 -31.33
C HIS A 24 13.28 -14.36 -31.54
N GLY A 25 12.14 -15.01 -31.80
CA GLY A 25 10.84 -14.36 -31.86
C GLY A 25 10.45 -13.70 -30.53
N ARG A 26 10.74 -14.37 -29.41
CA ARG A 26 10.49 -13.83 -28.05
C ARG A 26 11.44 -12.69 -27.66
N ARG A 27 12.59 -12.54 -28.32
CA ARG A 27 13.59 -11.48 -28.01
C ARG A 27 13.45 -10.18 -28.81
N ARG A 28 12.56 -10.09 -29.81
CA ARG A 28 12.44 -8.89 -30.66
C ARG A 28 11.45 -7.84 -30.17
N HIS A 29 10.87 -8.00 -28.99
CA HIS A 29 10.11 -6.94 -28.32
C HIS A 29 10.76 -6.60 -26.98
N SER A 30 11.95 -5.99 -27.06
CA SER A 30 12.57 -5.32 -25.92
C SER A 30 13.21 -4.05 -26.46
N SER A 31 12.36 -3.03 -26.67
CA SER A 31 12.82 -1.65 -26.67
C SER A 31 13.30 -1.37 -25.24
N ALA A 32 14.61 -1.25 -25.09
CA ALA A 32 15.32 -1.05 -23.83
C ALA A 32 15.08 0.35 -23.20
N ASN A 33 13.86 0.87 -23.26
CA ASN A 33 13.52 2.21 -22.79
C ASN A 33 12.12 2.35 -22.16
N GLU A 34 11.38 1.26 -21.97
CA GLU A 34 10.16 1.24 -21.16
C GLU A 34 10.48 0.60 -19.83
N HIS A 35 10.06 1.25 -18.74
CA HIS A 35 10.28 0.80 -17.36
C HIS A 35 10.00 -0.71 -17.22
N PRO A 36 11.02 -1.56 -17.09
CA PRO A 36 10.84 -3.00 -17.05
C PRO A 36 10.11 -3.49 -15.79
N GLU A 37 9.84 -2.56 -14.86
CA GLU A 37 9.11 -2.75 -13.60
C GLU A 37 7.69 -2.15 -13.61
N SER A 38 7.13 -1.81 -14.78
CA SER A 38 5.73 -1.37 -14.87
C SER A 38 4.78 -2.52 -14.44
N LEU A 39 4.24 -2.41 -13.23
CA LEU A 39 3.14 -3.24 -12.70
C LEU A 39 1.83 -3.14 -13.51
N THR A 40 1.82 -2.34 -14.59
CA THR A 40 0.67 -2.11 -15.46
C THR A 40 0.86 -2.67 -16.88
N ALA A 41 1.91 -3.46 -17.12
CA ALA A 41 2.08 -4.13 -18.40
C ALA A 41 0.93 -5.12 -18.64
N VAL A 42 0.21 -4.96 -19.75
CA VAL A 42 -0.84 -5.91 -20.15
C VAL A 42 -0.17 -7.21 -20.57
N LEU A 43 -0.43 -8.28 -19.84
CA LEU A 43 0.15 -9.59 -20.10
C LEU A 43 -0.63 -10.31 -21.21
N GLY A 44 0.05 -11.23 -21.90
CA GLY A 44 -0.63 -12.15 -22.79
C GLY A 44 -1.35 -13.24 -21.97
N PRO A 45 -2.44 -13.85 -22.48
CA PRO A 45 -3.21 -14.85 -21.73
C PRO A 45 -2.38 -16.01 -21.19
N GLY A 46 -1.38 -16.48 -21.96
CA GLY A 46 -0.51 -17.57 -21.50
C GLY A 46 0.50 -17.17 -20.43
N ASP A 47 0.91 -15.89 -20.40
CA ASP A 47 1.79 -15.39 -19.35
C ASP A 47 0.99 -15.15 -18.05
N GLU A 48 -0.26 -14.70 -18.16
CA GLU A 48 -1.20 -14.61 -17.04
C GLU A 48 -1.48 -15.99 -16.42
N GLU A 49 -1.82 -17.00 -17.25
CA GLU A 49 -2.04 -18.37 -16.80
C GLU A 49 -0.81 -18.97 -16.11
N TYR A 50 0.38 -18.70 -16.65
CA TYR A 50 1.63 -19.16 -16.05
C TYR A 50 1.88 -18.51 -14.69
N LEU A 51 1.68 -17.20 -14.56
CA LEU A 51 1.85 -16.50 -13.29
C LEU A 51 0.79 -16.89 -12.25
N ALA A 52 -0.46 -17.09 -12.68
CA ALA A 52 -1.51 -17.60 -11.81
C ALA A 52 -1.18 -18.99 -11.27
N TRP A 53 -0.72 -19.90 -12.15
CA TRP A 53 -0.23 -21.21 -11.73
C TRP A 53 0.98 -21.13 -10.80
N LEU A 54 1.91 -20.20 -11.08
CA LEU A 54 3.11 -20.01 -10.27
C LEU A 54 2.76 -19.48 -8.87
N ALA A 55 1.80 -18.57 -8.78
CA ALA A 55 1.27 -18.05 -7.51
C ALA A 55 0.62 -19.18 -6.69
N ASP A 56 -0.28 -19.96 -7.31
CA ASP A 56 -0.92 -21.12 -6.68
C ASP A 56 0.10 -22.15 -6.17
N HIS A 57 1.17 -22.39 -6.93
CA HIS A 57 2.21 -23.35 -6.55
C HIS A 57 3.09 -22.86 -5.39
N HIS A 58 3.46 -21.58 -5.38
CA HIS A 58 4.38 -21.02 -4.38
C HIS A 58 3.69 -20.51 -3.11
N TRP A 59 2.38 -20.31 -3.16
CA TRP A 59 1.57 -19.88 -2.03
C TRP A 59 0.41 -20.87 -1.78
N PRO A 60 0.72 -22.15 -1.44
CA PRO A 60 -0.31 -23.16 -1.23
C PRO A 60 -1.07 -22.86 0.07
N GLY A 61 -2.19 -22.15 -0.06
CA GLY A 61 -2.95 -21.58 1.04
C GLY A 61 -2.65 -20.10 1.18
N ASP A 62 -3.71 -19.28 1.21
CA ASP A 62 -3.56 -17.84 1.39
C ASP A 62 -3.69 -17.53 2.88
N GLU A 63 -2.54 -17.42 3.55
CA GLU A 63 -2.45 -17.03 4.97
C GLU A 63 -3.20 -15.72 5.27
N TYR A 64 -3.36 -14.83 4.28
CA TYR A 64 -4.15 -13.61 4.43
C TYR A 64 -5.66 -13.85 4.30
N LEU A 65 -6.06 -14.83 3.50
CA LEU A 65 -7.46 -15.23 3.33
C LEU A 65 -7.95 -16.02 4.56
N ASP A 66 -7.07 -16.78 5.21
CA ASP A 66 -7.34 -17.39 6.51
C ASP A 66 -7.49 -16.32 7.61
N LEU A 67 -6.66 -15.27 7.61
CA LEU A 67 -6.81 -14.09 8.47
C LEU A 67 -8.08 -13.29 8.16
N GLU A 68 -8.45 -13.13 6.88
CA GLU A 68 -9.69 -12.48 6.47
C GLU A 68 -10.91 -13.29 6.91
N HIS A 69 -10.87 -14.61 6.81
CA HIS A 69 -11.90 -15.50 7.34
C HIS A 69 -12.00 -15.44 8.87
N GLU A 70 -10.87 -15.34 9.58
CA GLU A 70 -10.83 -15.11 11.03
C GLU A 70 -11.48 -13.76 11.38
N TRP A 71 -11.12 -12.68 10.69
CA TRP A 71 -11.72 -11.35 10.88
C TRP A 71 -13.21 -11.33 10.55
N LEU A 72 -13.64 -12.00 9.48
CA LEU A 72 -15.06 -12.15 9.14
C LEU A 72 -15.83 -12.92 10.21
N GLY A 73 -15.21 -13.94 10.82
CA GLY A 73 -15.77 -14.67 11.96
C GLY A 73 -15.87 -13.82 13.24
N GLU A 74 -14.92 -12.92 13.48
CA GLU A 74 -14.99 -11.94 14.57
C GLU A 74 -16.05 -10.84 14.33
N LEU A 75 -16.41 -10.61 13.06
CA LEU A 75 -17.46 -9.68 12.64
C LEU A 75 -18.86 -10.32 12.57
N GLU A 76 -19.00 -11.63 12.77
CA GLU A 76 -20.31 -12.27 12.86
C GLU A 76 -21.07 -11.80 14.13
N PRO A 77 -22.35 -11.39 14.00
CA PRO A 77 -23.11 -10.77 15.09
C PRO A 77 -23.55 -11.80 16.13
N GLY A 78 -22.66 -12.14 17.09
CA GLY A 78 -23.00 -13.10 18.14
C GLY A 78 -22.11 -13.14 19.39
N GLY A 79 -20.94 -12.48 19.41
CA GLY A 79 -20.10 -12.30 20.60
C GLY A 79 -19.89 -10.82 20.89
N PRO A 80 -19.61 -10.37 22.13
CA PRO A 80 -19.46 -8.96 22.45
C PRO A 80 -18.10 -8.42 21.95
N ALA A 81 -17.90 -8.39 20.63
CA ALA A 81 -17.11 -7.35 20.00
C ALA A 81 -18.04 -6.13 19.94
N GLY A 82 -18.03 -5.32 21.00
CA GLY A 82 -18.76 -4.04 20.95
C GLY A 82 -18.30 -3.31 19.70
N PRO A 83 -19.20 -2.74 18.87
CA PRO A 83 -18.78 -1.89 17.76
C PRO A 83 -17.78 -0.90 18.33
N TYR A 84 -16.64 -0.68 17.66
CA TYR A 84 -15.74 0.40 18.04
C TYR A 84 -16.55 1.69 17.96
N GLU A 85 -17.14 2.06 19.09
CA GLU A 85 -17.94 3.24 19.22
C GLU A 85 -16.96 4.39 19.30
N SER A 86 -16.69 5.00 18.15
CA SER A 86 -15.86 6.22 18.09
C SER A 86 -16.35 7.19 19.17
N PRO A 87 -15.47 7.60 20.10
CA PRO A 87 -15.91 8.32 21.28
C PRO A 87 -16.59 9.63 20.89
N LEU A 88 -17.63 10.01 21.63
CA LEU A 88 -18.23 11.33 21.49
C LEU A 88 -17.26 12.39 22.00
N CYS A 89 -17.08 13.46 21.23
CA CYS A 89 -16.36 14.62 21.76
C CYS A 89 -17.22 15.30 22.84
N PRO A 90 -16.75 15.41 24.10
CA PRO A 90 -17.56 15.98 25.18
C PRO A 90 -17.79 17.50 25.06
N ARG A 91 -17.17 18.17 24.07
CA ARG A 91 -17.32 19.61 23.84
C ARG A 91 -18.42 19.95 22.83
N CYS A 92 -18.50 19.19 21.73
CA CYS A 92 -19.39 19.50 20.61
C CYS A 92 -20.37 18.37 20.30
N ASP A 93 -20.29 17.25 21.03
CA ASP A 93 -21.18 16.09 20.92
C ASP A 93 -21.21 15.43 19.53
N LEU A 94 -20.13 15.63 18.75
CA LEU A 94 -19.95 15.01 17.44
C LEU A 94 -19.18 13.70 17.58
N ARG A 95 -19.64 12.67 16.84
CA ARG A 95 -18.84 11.49 16.48
C ARG A 95 -18.32 11.72 15.07
N CYS A 96 -17.03 11.95 14.93
CA CYS A 96 -16.38 12.13 13.66
C CYS A 96 -15.12 11.25 13.62
N GLU A 97 -14.62 10.97 12.41
CA GLU A 97 -13.37 10.23 12.18
C GLU A 97 -12.17 10.88 12.89
N ASP A 98 -12.33 12.16 13.23
CA ASP A 98 -11.33 13.00 13.85
C ASP A 98 -11.55 13.15 15.38
N VAL A 99 -12.27 12.20 16.00
CA VAL A 99 -12.37 12.04 17.46
C VAL A 99 -11.74 10.72 17.89
N TRP A 100 -10.70 10.77 18.73
CA TRP A 100 -9.95 9.59 19.15
C TRP A 100 -9.39 9.71 20.58
N PRO A 101 -9.13 8.58 21.28
CA PRO A 101 -8.46 8.62 22.57
C PRO A 101 -6.95 8.86 22.42
N CYS A 102 -6.36 9.64 23.33
CA CYS A 102 -4.92 9.79 23.43
C CYS A 102 -4.26 8.43 23.72
N PRO A 103 -3.27 7.97 22.92
CA PRO A 103 -2.67 6.65 23.10
C PRO A 103 -1.91 6.51 24.43
N THR A 104 -1.49 7.63 25.03
CA THR A 104 -0.72 7.63 26.29
C THR A 104 -1.62 7.65 27.53
N CYS A 105 -2.77 8.34 27.50
CA CYS A 105 -3.57 8.57 28.71
C CYS A 105 -5.08 8.39 28.55
N GLY A 106 -5.56 7.99 27.36
CA GLY A 106 -6.97 7.72 27.08
C GLY A 106 -7.87 8.95 27.00
N ARG A 107 -7.37 10.17 27.24
CA ARG A 107 -8.15 11.42 27.10
C ARG A 107 -8.69 11.55 25.67
N VAL A 108 -9.97 11.86 25.51
CA VAL A 108 -10.60 12.13 24.20
C VAL A 108 -9.99 13.39 23.58
N LEU A 109 -9.61 13.27 22.31
CA LEU A 109 -9.02 14.31 21.45
C LEU A 109 -9.95 14.54 20.27
N HIS A 110 -10.08 15.79 19.82
CA HIS A 110 -10.87 16.13 18.64
C HIS A 110 -10.21 17.27 17.85
N SER A 111 -9.73 17.02 16.63
CA SER A 111 -9.02 18.01 15.80
C SER A 111 -9.86 19.20 15.41
N SER A 112 -11.07 18.97 14.92
CA SER A 112 -11.89 20.06 14.37
C SER A 112 -12.26 21.10 15.44
N CYS A 113 -12.57 20.68 16.68
CA CYS A 113 -12.93 21.60 17.76
C CYS A 113 -11.79 21.88 18.77
N GLY A 114 -10.62 21.26 18.58
CA GLY A 114 -9.45 21.37 19.44
C GLY A 114 -9.62 20.79 20.85
N HIS A 115 -10.61 19.93 21.10
CA HIS A 115 -10.80 19.36 22.44
C HIS A 115 -9.64 18.45 22.81
N GLY A 116 -9.22 18.52 24.08
CA GLY A 116 -8.21 17.61 24.63
C GLY A 116 -6.76 17.91 24.21
N MET A 117 -6.53 18.81 23.26
CA MET A 117 -5.19 19.12 22.75
C MET A 117 -4.95 20.61 22.53
N ARG A 118 -3.67 20.97 22.36
CA ARG A 118 -3.23 22.32 22.04
C ARG A 118 -2.16 22.28 20.96
N ARG A 119 -2.16 23.27 20.08
CA ARG A 119 -1.12 23.44 19.07
C ARG A 119 0.11 24.13 19.66
N ARG A 120 1.30 23.62 19.37
CA ARG A 120 2.60 24.22 19.72
C ARG A 120 3.42 24.42 18.45
N GLN A 121 3.69 25.67 18.10
CA GLN A 121 4.66 26.00 17.04
C GLN A 121 6.04 25.42 17.38
N VAL A 122 6.73 24.87 16.38
CA VAL A 122 8.12 24.41 16.56
C VAL A 122 9.08 25.52 16.16
N ASP A 123 10.10 25.76 16.99
CA ASP A 123 11.06 26.85 16.75
C ASP A 123 11.92 26.60 15.49
N ARG A 124 12.15 25.33 15.16
CA ARG A 124 12.89 24.90 13.97
C ARG A 124 12.09 23.80 13.29
N PRO A 125 11.48 24.09 12.12
CA PRO A 125 10.79 23.08 11.35
C PRO A 125 11.70 21.89 11.06
N TYR A 126 11.21 20.69 11.33
CA TYR A 126 11.90 19.43 11.03
C TYR A 126 11.11 18.64 10.00
N ARG A 127 11.73 17.64 9.39
CA ARG A 127 11.09 16.86 8.32
C ARG A 127 10.52 15.55 8.85
N THR A 128 9.35 15.16 8.34
CA THR A 128 8.84 13.80 8.52
C THR A 128 9.75 12.79 7.84
N HIS A 129 9.79 11.57 8.36
CA HIS A 129 10.52 10.46 7.72
C HIS A 129 9.59 9.77 6.72
N GLY A 130 9.99 9.68 5.45
CA GLY A 130 9.20 9.00 4.42
C GLY A 130 9.65 9.35 3.00
N THR A 131 8.96 8.78 2.01
CA THR A 131 9.24 8.97 0.58
C THR A 131 9.04 10.41 0.11
N ASN A 132 8.16 11.17 0.76
CA ASN A 132 7.95 12.60 0.53
C ASN A 132 8.05 13.36 1.86
N PRO A 133 9.23 13.89 2.23
CA PRO A 133 9.45 14.50 3.54
C PRO A 133 8.86 15.91 3.62
N GLU A 134 7.82 16.08 4.44
CA GLU A 134 7.13 17.34 4.68
C GLU A 134 7.73 18.09 5.88
N ALA A 135 7.70 19.42 5.85
CA ALA A 135 8.23 20.23 6.95
C ALA A 135 7.17 20.39 8.05
N VAL A 136 7.42 19.86 9.23
CA VAL A 136 6.59 20.03 10.42
C VAL A 136 6.76 21.45 10.95
N ILE A 137 5.67 22.22 10.99
CA ILE A 137 5.62 23.62 11.47
C ILE A 137 4.97 23.74 12.85
N ALA A 138 4.19 22.74 13.28
CA ALA A 138 3.70 22.68 14.65
C ALA A 138 3.37 21.24 15.07
N GLU A 139 3.21 21.07 16.38
CA GLU A 139 2.84 19.82 17.01
C GLU A 139 1.52 19.99 17.77
N TRP A 140 0.65 19.00 17.66
CA TRP A 140 -0.53 18.88 18.50
C TRP A 140 -0.16 18.11 19.75
N ILE A 141 -0.36 18.74 20.91
CA ILE A 141 0.04 18.22 22.21
C ILE A 141 -1.19 17.92 23.05
N CYS A 142 -1.29 16.70 23.58
CA CYS A 142 -2.32 16.33 24.53
C CYS A 142 -2.25 17.23 25.78
N THR A 143 -3.38 17.77 26.21
CA THR A 143 -3.47 18.62 27.41
C THR A 143 -3.44 17.81 28.71
N GLY A 144 -3.61 16.49 28.65
CA GLY A 144 -3.58 15.60 29.82
C GLY A 144 -2.19 15.09 30.18
N CYS A 145 -1.42 14.61 29.20
CA CYS A 145 -0.12 13.97 29.45
C CYS A 145 1.06 14.60 28.69
N ALA A 146 0.81 15.68 27.92
CA ALA A 146 1.81 16.37 27.12
C ALA A 146 2.48 15.54 26.00
N SER A 147 1.93 14.38 25.64
CA SER A 147 2.37 13.64 24.45
C SER A 147 2.06 14.40 23.16
N VAL A 148 2.92 14.24 22.15
CA VAL A 148 2.65 14.66 20.77
C VAL A 148 1.66 13.66 20.19
N VAL A 149 0.53 14.15 19.69
CA VAL A 149 -0.60 13.34 19.19
C VAL A 149 -0.96 13.64 17.73
N GLY A 150 -0.28 14.60 17.11
CA GLY A 150 -0.43 14.95 15.71
C GLY A 150 0.64 15.95 15.29
N LEU A 151 0.89 16.02 13.99
CA LEU A 151 1.83 16.95 13.37
C LEU A 151 1.07 17.85 12.42
N ASP A 152 1.45 19.12 12.41
CA ASP A 152 0.99 20.11 11.44
C ASP A 152 2.15 20.42 10.50
N VAL A 153 1.93 20.16 9.21
CA VAL A 153 2.97 20.22 8.18
C VAL A 153 2.71 21.36 7.21
N ASP A 154 3.77 21.93 6.68
CA ASP A 154 3.69 22.92 5.62
C ASP A 154 3.29 22.22 4.31
N HIS A 155 2.02 22.35 3.95
CA HIS A 155 1.49 21.80 2.70
C HIS A 155 1.92 22.59 1.46
N GLY A 156 2.70 23.68 1.62
CA GLY A 156 3.01 24.61 0.54
C GLY A 156 1.73 25.34 0.14
N GLY A 157 1.61 26.60 0.54
CA GLY A 157 0.41 27.39 0.25
C GLY A 157 0.02 27.30 -1.22
N ASP A 158 -1.19 26.79 -1.49
CA ASP A 158 -1.79 26.86 -2.81
C ASP A 158 -1.93 28.36 -3.13
N PRO A 159 -1.35 28.88 -4.23
CA PRO A 159 -1.35 30.32 -4.51
C PRO A 159 -2.73 30.93 -4.82
N ASP A 160 -3.84 30.20 -4.62
CA ASP A 160 -5.20 30.60 -4.99
C ASP A 160 -6.11 31.01 -3.81
N GLU A 161 -5.62 31.01 -2.57
CA GLU A 161 -6.37 31.54 -1.40
C GLU A 161 -6.38 33.08 -1.32
N GLY A 162 -6.03 33.77 -2.40
CA GLY A 162 -6.02 35.24 -2.52
C GLY A 162 -7.22 35.85 -3.26
N LEU A 163 -8.11 35.05 -3.85
CA LEU A 163 -9.11 35.52 -4.82
C LEU A 163 -10.56 35.55 -4.35
N LEU A 164 -10.83 35.33 -3.06
CA LEU A 164 -12.17 35.49 -2.48
C LEU A 164 -12.10 36.31 -1.19
N ARG A 165 -11.97 37.63 -1.35
CA ARG A 165 -12.30 38.64 -0.34
C ARG A 165 -13.41 39.54 -0.84
#